data_AF-A0A7K3F1G8-F1
#
_entry.id   AF-A0A7K3F1G8-F1
#
_cell.length_a   1.000
_cell.length_b   1.000
_cell.length_c   1.000
_cell.angle_alpha   90.00
_cell.angle_beta   90.00
_cell.angle_gamma   90.00
#
_symmetry.space_group_name_H-M   'P 1'
#
loop_
_entity.id
_entity.type
_entity.pdbx_description
1 polymer ?
#
loop_
_entity_poly.entity_id
_entity_poly.type
_entity_poly.pdbx_seq_one_letter_code
_entity_poly.pdbx_strand_id
1 'polypeptide(L)'
;MRPLLLLAPLALLAAGCGAAEPSEAKAADAAREAARTVGERLYGQRPRTAEEAGREAAGMDGVEVMRVDGTSTHDGKGLVLVVRTSGSAYNSTFDLEEVVVRRCFAVRVSPGSEWREEPRDVDCPESLPLVFGPAPEPPELPAAELRAKLPRVPEGGRADETEVRRVLSALDMDPAVRTEVQAEDGRVGVLLLAPGDGFGAQDCVLARVGPGETEVWVPPRVQRMRGEAGCTVSNALHPAPLPH
;
A
#
# COMPACT_ATOMS: atom_id res chain seq x y z
N MET A 1 61.70 62.26 -24.53
CA MET A 1 61.42 60.89 -24.04
C MET A 1 59.91 60.72 -24.00
N ARG A 2 59.40 59.81 -24.85
CA ARG A 2 58.19 58.95 -24.75
C ARG A 2 56.85 59.47 -24.16
N PRO A 3 55.69 58.94 -24.64
CA PRO A 3 54.46 59.71 -24.84
C PRO A 3 53.22 59.24 -24.03
N LEU A 4 52.19 60.10 -24.03
CA LEU A 4 50.71 59.90 -24.09
C LEU A 4 49.92 58.79 -23.32
N LEU A 5 48.67 59.18 -22.98
CA LEU A 5 47.38 58.42 -22.80
C LEU A 5 47.04 57.92 -21.36
N LEU A 6 46.00 58.45 -20.68
CA LEU A 6 44.52 58.28 -20.81
C LEU A 6 43.98 56.91 -20.34
N LEU A 7 42.85 56.97 -19.60
CA LEU A 7 41.82 55.94 -19.31
C LEU A 7 42.10 55.01 -18.10
N ALA A 8 41.40 55.20 -16.97
CA ALA A 8 40.07 54.65 -16.61
C ALA A 8 40.18 53.26 -15.90
N PRO A 9 39.37 53.01 -14.85
CA PRO A 9 39.59 51.91 -13.90
C PRO A 9 39.26 50.57 -14.54
N LEU A 10 40.17 49.59 -14.44
CA LEU A 10 39.87 48.23 -14.89
C LEU A 10 38.82 47.60 -13.99
N ALA A 11 37.66 47.42 -14.61
CA ALA A 11 36.46 46.82 -14.12
C ALA A 11 36.64 45.38 -13.64
N LEU A 12 35.80 45.06 -12.66
CA LEU A 12 35.30 43.74 -12.33
C LEU A 12 35.16 42.85 -13.56
N LEU A 13 35.71 41.64 -13.49
CA LEU A 13 35.23 40.43 -14.18
C LEU A 13 35.75 39.21 -13.40
N ALA A 14 35.29 39.08 -12.15
CA ALA A 14 35.15 37.76 -11.55
C ALA A 14 33.97 37.09 -12.25
N ALA A 15 34.22 36.59 -13.46
CA ALA A 15 33.28 35.76 -14.18
C ALA A 15 33.07 34.50 -13.32
N GLY A 16 31.87 34.40 -12.74
CA GLY A 16 31.44 33.18 -12.09
C GLY A 16 31.43 32.06 -13.12
N CYS A 17 32.39 31.15 -13.02
CA CYS A 17 32.24 29.80 -13.53
C CYS A 17 31.21 29.07 -12.65
N GLY A 18 29.95 29.48 -12.73
CA GLY A 18 28.83 28.61 -12.38
C GLY A 18 28.67 27.65 -13.55
N ALA A 19 29.36 26.51 -13.53
CA ALA A 19 29.10 25.44 -14.47
C ALA A 19 27.63 25.05 -14.31
N ALA A 20 26.78 25.46 -15.26
CA ALA A 20 25.43 24.96 -15.34
C ALA A 20 25.51 23.44 -15.46
N GLU A 21 24.89 22.72 -14.53
CA GLU A 21 24.79 21.27 -14.63
C GLU A 21 24.17 20.90 -15.98
N PRO A 22 24.75 19.93 -16.71
CA PRO A 22 24.22 19.52 -18.00
C PRO A 22 22.76 19.07 -17.84
N SER A 23 21.91 19.46 -18.76
CA SER A 23 20.47 19.11 -18.79
C SER A 23 20.24 17.60 -18.68
N GLU A 24 21.12 16.77 -19.22
CA GLU A 24 21.09 15.31 -19.04
C GLU A 24 21.20 14.87 -17.57
N ALA A 25 22.05 15.53 -16.77
CA ALA A 25 22.18 15.23 -15.34
C ALA A 25 20.91 15.61 -14.59
N LYS A 26 20.34 16.78 -14.89
CA LYS A 26 19.05 17.22 -14.33
C LYS A 26 17.91 16.28 -14.70
N ALA A 27 17.87 15.83 -15.95
CA ALA A 27 16.89 14.85 -16.41
C ALA A 27 17.08 13.50 -15.70
N ALA A 28 18.32 13.08 -15.42
CA ALA A 28 18.61 11.87 -14.67
C ALA A 28 18.18 11.98 -13.20
N ASP A 29 18.40 13.15 -12.57
CA ASP A 29 17.92 13.42 -11.21
C ASP A 29 16.40 13.44 -11.14
N ALA A 30 15.72 14.00 -12.15
CA ALA A 30 14.26 13.93 -12.27
C ALA A 30 13.77 12.47 -12.41
N ALA A 31 14.49 11.63 -13.15
CA ALA A 31 14.18 10.21 -13.24
C ALA A 31 14.37 9.49 -11.89
N ARG A 32 15.43 9.83 -11.15
CA ARG A 32 15.69 9.30 -9.80
C ARG A 32 14.61 9.74 -8.82
N GLU A 33 14.14 10.98 -8.90
CA GLU A 33 13.04 11.51 -8.09
C GLU A 33 11.75 10.72 -8.32
N ALA A 34 11.42 10.39 -9.57
CA ALA A 34 10.28 9.55 -9.89
C ALA A 34 10.43 8.16 -9.24
N ALA A 35 11.63 7.56 -9.29
CA ALA A 35 11.91 6.29 -8.61
C ALA A 35 11.82 6.40 -7.08
N ARG A 36 12.22 7.53 -6.49
CA ARG A 36 12.08 7.80 -5.05
C ARG A 36 10.61 7.88 -4.64
N THR A 37 9.78 8.50 -5.48
CA THR A 37 8.33 8.54 -5.27
C THR A 37 7.71 7.15 -5.24
N VAL A 38 8.24 6.19 -6.02
CA VAL A 38 7.84 4.77 -5.92
C VAL A 38 8.16 4.22 -4.53
N GLY A 39 9.38 4.46 -4.03
CA GLY A 39 9.77 4.04 -2.68
C GLY A 39 8.87 4.63 -1.59
N GLU A 40 8.56 5.92 -1.68
CA GLU A 40 7.62 6.59 -0.77
C GLU A 40 6.21 5.97 -0.83
N ARG A 41 5.66 5.76 -2.03
CA ARG A 41 4.35 5.14 -2.23
C ARG A 41 4.31 3.75 -1.58
N LEU A 42 5.32 2.92 -1.82
CA LEU A 42 5.39 1.56 -1.27
C LEU A 42 5.63 1.56 0.24
N TYR A 43 6.41 2.51 0.77
CA TYR A 43 6.53 2.69 2.23
C TYR A 43 5.18 3.05 2.87
N GLY A 44 4.43 3.95 2.22
CA GLY A 44 3.12 4.38 2.69
C GLY A 44 2.09 3.26 2.63
N GLN A 45 2.03 2.52 1.52
CA GLN A 45 1.08 1.43 1.29
C GLN A 45 1.47 0.09 1.94
N ARG A 46 2.72 -0.08 2.38
CA ARG A 46 3.19 -1.31 3.05
C ARG A 46 2.65 -2.62 2.40
N PRO A 47 2.74 -2.78 1.07
CA PRO A 47 2.30 -4.00 0.41
C PRO A 47 3.04 -5.18 1.01
N ARG A 48 2.43 -6.35 1.15
CA ARG A 48 3.07 -7.50 1.78
C ARG A 48 3.85 -8.35 0.80
N THR A 49 3.34 -8.51 -0.42
CA THR A 49 3.87 -9.43 -1.41
C THR A 49 4.61 -8.72 -2.54
N ALA A 50 5.47 -9.46 -3.25
CA ALA A 50 6.15 -8.98 -4.46
C ALA A 50 5.15 -8.53 -5.54
N GLU A 51 4.04 -9.25 -5.68
CA GLU A 51 3.01 -8.94 -6.67
C GLU A 51 2.23 -7.68 -6.32
N GLU A 52 1.84 -7.49 -5.05
CA GLU A 52 1.22 -6.25 -4.58
C GLU A 52 2.14 -5.05 -4.79
N ALA A 53 3.41 -5.16 -4.38
CA ALA A 53 4.37 -4.07 -4.54
C ALA A 53 4.61 -3.74 -6.02
N GLY A 54 4.74 -4.76 -6.87
CA GLY A 54 4.91 -4.59 -8.32
C GLY A 54 3.69 -3.95 -8.98
N ARG A 55 2.48 -4.37 -8.61
CA ARG A 55 1.21 -3.79 -9.09
C ARG A 55 1.07 -2.32 -8.69
N GLU A 56 1.34 -2.01 -7.42
CA GLU A 56 1.29 -0.63 -6.91
C GLU A 56 2.29 0.28 -7.61
N ALA A 57 3.52 -0.20 -7.85
CA ALA A 57 4.54 0.57 -8.57
C ALA A 57 4.19 0.73 -10.06
N ALA A 58 3.73 -0.33 -10.73
CA ALA A 58 3.33 -0.29 -12.14
C ALA A 58 2.07 0.55 -12.40
N GLY A 59 1.25 0.78 -11.38
CA GLY A 59 0.11 1.68 -11.44
C GLY A 59 0.47 3.17 -11.38
N MET A 60 1.75 3.51 -11.16
CA MET A 60 2.21 4.90 -11.14
C MET A 60 2.55 5.39 -12.54
N ASP A 61 2.13 6.62 -12.85
CA ASP A 61 2.40 7.24 -14.14
C ASP A 61 3.91 7.34 -14.42
N GLY A 62 4.34 6.87 -15.60
CA GLY A 62 5.74 6.95 -16.04
C GLY A 62 6.69 5.95 -15.36
N VAL A 63 6.16 4.95 -14.65
CA VAL A 63 6.94 3.90 -13.98
C VAL A 63 6.76 2.56 -14.69
N GLU A 64 7.86 1.95 -15.09
CA GLU A 64 7.88 0.59 -15.63
C GLU A 64 8.64 -0.32 -14.67
N VAL A 65 7.98 -1.34 -14.12
CA VAL A 65 8.65 -2.31 -13.23
C VAL A 65 9.37 -3.33 -14.08
N MET A 66 10.70 -3.38 -13.99
CA MET A 66 11.55 -4.26 -14.81
C MET A 66 11.83 -5.60 -14.15
N ARG A 67 11.93 -5.62 -12.81
CA ARG A 67 12.18 -6.81 -12.00
C ARG A 67 11.68 -6.59 -10.58
N VAL A 68 11.21 -7.66 -9.93
CA VAL A 68 10.95 -7.68 -8.49
C VAL A 68 11.67 -8.89 -7.90
N ASP A 69 12.58 -8.62 -6.96
CA ASP A 69 13.33 -9.64 -6.22
C ASP A 69 12.86 -9.70 -4.76
N GLY A 70 12.73 -10.91 -4.22
CA GLY A 70 12.20 -11.17 -2.87
C GLY A 70 10.75 -11.65 -2.88
N THR A 71 10.25 -12.08 -1.72
CA THR A 71 8.90 -12.64 -1.56
C THR A 71 7.99 -11.79 -0.68
N SER A 72 8.56 -11.11 0.31
CA SER A 72 7.83 -10.36 1.33
C SER A 72 8.56 -9.07 1.66
N THR A 73 7.82 -7.97 1.82
CA THR A 73 8.35 -6.70 2.35
C THR A 73 8.54 -6.72 3.87
N HIS A 74 7.97 -7.70 4.56
CA HIS A 74 7.94 -7.78 6.03
C HIS A 74 8.99 -8.75 6.59
N ASP A 75 9.65 -9.54 5.74
CA ASP A 75 10.59 -10.58 6.16
C ASP A 75 12.01 -10.34 5.64
N GLY A 76 12.99 -10.63 6.50
CA GLY A 76 14.41 -10.66 6.13
C GLY A 76 14.89 -9.38 5.43
N LYS A 77 15.32 -9.51 4.17
CA LYS A 77 15.89 -8.40 3.39
C LYS A 77 14.84 -7.48 2.78
N GLY A 78 13.56 -7.86 2.80
CA GLY A 78 12.47 -7.18 2.09
C GLY A 78 12.46 -7.48 0.59
N LEU A 79 11.82 -6.60 -0.16
CA LEU A 79 11.78 -6.60 -1.62
C LEU A 79 12.77 -5.60 -2.22
N VAL A 80 13.25 -5.90 -3.42
CA VAL A 80 13.96 -4.95 -4.28
C VAL A 80 13.25 -4.91 -5.63
N LEU A 81 12.74 -3.73 -5.99
CA LEU A 81 12.11 -3.46 -7.27
C LEU A 81 13.11 -2.73 -8.15
N VAL A 82 13.38 -3.24 -9.35
CA VAL A 82 14.07 -2.49 -10.39
C VAL A 82 13.02 -1.79 -11.22
N VAL A 83 12.97 -0.47 -11.15
CA VAL A 83 12.02 0.35 -11.91
C VAL A 83 12.75 1.17 -12.96
N ARG A 84 12.18 1.26 -14.16
CA ARG A 84 12.60 2.20 -15.20
C ARG A 84 11.68 3.41 -15.16
N THR A 85 12.28 4.57 -14.99
CA THR A 85 11.57 5.84 -14.95
C THR A 85 12.16 6.79 -15.99
N SER A 86 11.34 7.74 -16.43
CA SER A 86 11.78 8.84 -17.27
C SER A 86 11.86 10.14 -16.48
N GLY A 87 12.87 10.95 -16.77
CA GLY A 87 12.95 12.32 -16.30
C GLY A 87 13.27 13.23 -17.47
N SER A 88 12.81 14.47 -17.40
CA SER A 88 13.09 15.47 -18.42
C SER A 88 13.62 16.76 -17.82
N ALA A 89 14.46 17.43 -18.60
CA ALA A 89 14.98 18.75 -18.27
C ALA A 89 15.21 19.56 -19.55
N TYR A 90 15.10 20.87 -19.44
CA TYR A 90 15.35 21.78 -20.55
C TYR A 90 16.81 22.22 -20.55
N ASN A 91 17.38 22.37 -21.75
CA ASN A 91 18.64 23.08 -21.94
C ASN A 91 18.52 24.53 -21.45
N SER A 92 19.55 25.04 -20.77
CA SER A 92 19.54 26.43 -20.31
C SER A 92 20.10 27.40 -21.36
N THR A 93 19.53 28.60 -21.31
CA THR A 93 19.97 29.89 -21.85
C THR A 93 19.53 30.24 -23.28
N PHE A 94 19.47 29.33 -24.26
CA PHE A 94 19.02 29.72 -25.62
C PHE A 94 18.28 28.66 -26.46
N ASP A 95 18.29 27.37 -26.06
CA ASP A 95 17.53 26.31 -26.71
C ASP A 95 16.55 25.68 -25.71
N LEU A 96 15.25 25.72 -26.01
CA LEU A 96 14.19 25.07 -25.21
C LEU A 96 14.02 23.59 -25.61
N GLU A 97 15.09 22.94 -26.03
CA GLU A 97 15.04 21.52 -26.35
C GLU A 97 14.91 20.72 -25.04
N GLU A 98 13.84 19.93 -24.95
CA GLU A 98 13.59 19.02 -23.83
C GLU A 98 14.46 17.78 -24.00
N VAL A 99 15.32 17.54 -23.02
CA VAL A 99 16.10 16.31 -22.92
C VAL A 99 15.33 15.34 -22.04
N VAL A 100 14.93 14.20 -22.60
CA VAL A 100 14.28 13.10 -21.87
C VAL A 100 15.26 11.95 -21.72
N VAL A 101 15.52 11.54 -20.49
CA VAL A 101 16.33 10.35 -20.20
C VAL A 101 15.47 9.26 -19.57
N ARG A 102 15.82 8.01 -19.85
CA ARG A 102 15.24 6.84 -19.20
C ARG A 102 16.35 6.10 -18.45
N ARG A 103 16.15 5.85 -17.16
CA ARG A 103 17.13 5.21 -16.29
C ARG A 103 16.45 4.17 -15.40
N CYS A 104 17.21 3.20 -14.93
CA CYS A 104 16.72 2.19 -14.02
C CYS A 104 17.30 2.38 -12.63
N PHE A 105 16.45 2.16 -11.64
CA PHE A 105 16.77 2.34 -10.24
C PHE A 105 16.28 1.14 -9.44
N ALA A 106 17.10 0.70 -8.48
CA ALA A 106 16.71 -0.29 -7.49
C ALA A 106 16.10 0.43 -6.28
N VAL A 107 14.82 0.18 -6.06
CA VAL A 107 14.02 0.66 -4.93
C VAL A 107 13.86 -0.48 -3.94
N ARG A 108 14.32 -0.29 -2.70
CA ARG A 108 14.20 -1.29 -1.65
C ARG A 108 13.00 -1.02 -0.76
N VAL A 109 12.25 -2.06 -0.42
CA VAL A 109 11.13 -2.00 0.51
C VAL A 109 11.26 -3.12 1.53
N SER A 110 11.64 -2.76 2.75
CA SER A 110 11.89 -3.71 3.83
C SER A 110 11.42 -3.14 5.18
N PRO A 111 11.36 -3.94 6.26
CA PRO A 111 10.97 -3.42 7.58
C PRO A 111 11.94 -2.37 8.12
N GLY A 112 13.20 -2.41 7.66
CA GLY A 112 14.24 -1.45 8.00
C GLY A 112 14.44 -0.36 6.95
N SER A 113 13.58 -0.28 5.92
CA SER A 113 13.64 0.82 4.94
C SER A 113 13.16 2.12 5.56
N GLU A 114 13.78 3.22 5.16
CA GLU A 114 13.44 4.56 5.64
C GLU A 114 12.54 5.27 4.64
N TRP A 115 11.72 6.21 5.13
CA TRP A 115 11.00 7.12 4.24
C TRP A 115 12.02 7.94 3.44
N ARG A 116 11.83 8.08 2.13
CA ARG A 116 12.77 8.73 1.21
C ARG A 116 14.15 8.05 1.12
N GLU A 117 14.22 6.74 1.33
CA GLU A 117 15.44 5.99 1.01
C GLU A 117 15.84 6.22 -0.45
N GLU A 118 17.09 6.60 -0.67
CA GLU A 118 17.58 6.98 -2.00
C GLU A 118 17.66 5.74 -2.93
N PRO A 119 16.99 5.76 -4.09
CA PRO A 119 17.07 4.66 -5.06
C PRO A 119 18.50 4.52 -5.60
N ARG A 120 18.97 3.27 -5.77
CA ARG A 120 20.30 3.01 -6.31
C ARG A 120 20.26 2.95 -7.83
N ASP A 121 21.18 3.62 -8.52
CA ASP A 121 21.35 3.47 -9.96
C ASP A 121 21.73 2.02 -10.31
N VAL A 122 21.04 1.45 -11.30
CA VAL A 122 21.31 0.11 -11.82
C VAL A 122 21.17 0.08 -13.34
N ASP A 123 21.83 -0.88 -13.97
CA ASP A 123 21.62 -1.13 -15.40
C ASP A 123 20.20 -1.61 -15.65
N CYS A 124 19.60 -1.11 -16.72
CA CYS A 124 18.28 -1.54 -17.12
C CYS A 124 18.30 -2.99 -17.59
N PRO A 125 17.48 -3.88 -17.01
CA PRO A 125 17.31 -5.22 -17.55
C PRO A 125 16.85 -5.17 -19.01
N GLU A 126 17.39 -6.06 -19.84
CA GLU A 126 17.00 -6.23 -21.26
C GLU A 126 15.60 -6.83 -21.43
N SER A 127 14.97 -7.27 -20.35
CA SER A 127 13.61 -7.82 -20.37
C SER A 127 12.57 -6.72 -20.59
N LEU A 128 11.40 -7.12 -21.10
CA LEU A 128 10.24 -6.23 -21.13
C LEU A 128 9.79 -5.89 -19.69
N PRO A 129 9.12 -4.73 -19.49
CA PRO A 129 8.45 -4.43 -18.23
C PRO A 129 7.50 -5.55 -17.83
N LEU A 130 7.44 -5.83 -16.53
CA LEU A 130 6.49 -6.75 -15.93
C LEU A 130 5.09 -6.15 -16.01
N VAL A 131 4.11 -7.00 -16.32
CA VAL A 131 2.69 -6.64 -16.34
C VAL A 131 2.02 -7.33 -15.16
N PHE A 132 1.28 -6.55 -14.37
CA PHE A 132 0.52 -7.04 -13.23
C PHE A 132 -0.96 -7.00 -13.58
N GLY A 133 -1.68 -8.09 -13.27
CA GLY A 133 -3.12 -8.11 -13.38
C GLY A 133 -3.78 -7.15 -12.38
N PRO A 134 -5.10 -6.92 -12.46
CA PRO A 134 -5.83 -6.18 -11.43
C PRO A 134 -5.62 -6.82 -10.04
N ALA A 135 -5.83 -6.03 -8.99
CA ALA A 135 -5.85 -6.58 -7.64
C ALA A 135 -6.95 -7.66 -7.55
N PRO A 136 -6.68 -8.80 -6.87
CA PRO A 136 -7.72 -9.79 -6.66
C PRO A 136 -8.89 -9.15 -5.91
N GLU A 137 -10.11 -9.45 -6.34
CA GLU A 137 -11.31 -8.98 -5.64
C GLU A 137 -11.36 -9.63 -4.24
N PRO A 138 -11.70 -8.87 -3.18
CA PRO A 138 -11.87 -9.44 -1.85
C PRO A 138 -12.97 -10.52 -1.85
N PRO A 139 -12.80 -11.60 -1.08
CA PRO A 139 -13.83 -12.64 -0.99
C PRO A 139 -15.10 -12.08 -0.35
N GLU A 140 -16.25 -12.43 -0.91
CA GLU A 140 -17.54 -12.04 -0.36
C GLU A 140 -17.82 -12.75 0.97
N LEU A 141 -18.31 -12.01 1.96
CA LEU A 141 -18.67 -12.57 3.26
C LEU A 141 -20.14 -13.03 3.29
N PRO A 142 -20.44 -14.27 3.71
CA PRO A 142 -21.77 -14.88 3.58
C PRO A 142 -22.76 -14.44 4.67
N ALA A 143 -23.02 -13.13 4.80
CA ALA A 143 -23.86 -12.57 5.89
C ALA A 143 -25.31 -13.10 5.89
N ALA A 144 -25.91 -13.26 4.70
CA ALA A 144 -27.28 -13.77 4.57
C ALA A 144 -27.38 -15.25 4.96
N GLU A 145 -26.44 -16.08 4.49
CA GLU A 145 -26.39 -17.50 4.79
C GLU A 145 -26.09 -17.74 6.28
N LEU A 146 -25.14 -16.97 6.84
CA LEU A 146 -24.83 -16.99 8.27
C LEU A 146 -26.10 -16.70 9.10
N ARG A 147 -26.87 -15.65 8.75
CA ARG A 147 -28.11 -15.30 9.46
C ARG A 147 -29.17 -16.41 9.39
N ALA A 148 -29.22 -17.15 8.27
CA ALA A 148 -30.16 -18.24 8.07
C ALA A 148 -29.77 -19.51 8.85
N LYS A 149 -28.46 -19.82 8.95
CA LYS A 149 -27.98 -21.08 9.51
C LYS A 149 -27.58 -21.03 10.98
N LEU A 150 -27.31 -19.85 11.55
CA LEU A 150 -26.96 -19.75 12.96
C LEU A 150 -28.12 -20.25 13.85
N PRO A 151 -27.79 -20.98 14.94
CA PRO A 151 -28.80 -21.54 15.82
C PRO A 151 -29.60 -20.44 16.52
N ARG A 152 -30.88 -20.73 16.78
CA ARG A 152 -31.76 -19.85 17.56
C ARG A 152 -31.88 -20.42 18.97
N VAL A 153 -31.49 -19.63 19.96
CA VAL A 153 -31.52 -20.06 21.36
C VAL A 153 -32.78 -19.49 22.01
N PRO A 154 -33.67 -20.31 22.57
CA PRO A 154 -34.83 -19.83 23.31
C PRO A 154 -34.45 -18.95 24.51
N GLU A 155 -35.37 -18.13 24.97
CA GLU A 155 -35.22 -17.39 26.23
C GLU A 155 -34.91 -18.37 27.38
N GLY A 156 -33.90 -18.06 28.19
CA GLY A 156 -33.41 -18.92 29.27
C GLY A 156 -32.46 -20.05 28.86
N GLY A 157 -32.19 -20.21 27.56
CA GLY A 157 -31.20 -21.15 27.05
C GLY A 157 -29.75 -20.65 27.17
N ARG A 158 -28.83 -21.39 26.56
CA ARG A 158 -27.42 -21.01 26.40
C ARG A 158 -26.97 -21.34 24.98
N ALA A 159 -26.23 -20.43 24.34
CA ALA A 159 -25.63 -20.71 23.05
C ALA A 159 -24.51 -21.75 23.17
N ASP A 160 -24.47 -22.71 22.23
CA ASP A 160 -23.42 -23.72 22.11
C ASP A 160 -22.37 -23.27 21.08
N GLU A 161 -21.14 -23.02 21.56
CA GLU A 161 -20.02 -22.65 20.71
C GLU A 161 -19.66 -23.75 19.69
N THR A 162 -19.81 -25.02 20.07
CA THR A 162 -19.50 -26.17 19.21
C THR A 162 -20.48 -26.26 18.05
N GLU A 163 -21.76 -26.00 18.30
CA GLU A 163 -22.79 -25.92 17.27
C GLU A 163 -22.51 -24.75 16.31
N VAL A 164 -22.19 -23.57 16.84
CA VAL A 164 -21.82 -22.40 16.02
C VAL A 164 -20.60 -22.70 15.14
N ARG A 165 -19.52 -23.26 15.70
CA ARG A 165 -18.33 -23.67 14.93
C ARG A 165 -18.67 -24.69 13.84
N ARG A 166 -19.58 -25.62 14.11
CA ARG A 166 -20.05 -26.60 13.12
C ARG A 166 -20.78 -25.93 11.97
N VAL A 167 -21.68 -24.99 12.25
CA VAL A 167 -22.37 -24.21 11.23
C VAL A 167 -21.35 -23.45 10.37
N LEU A 168 -20.39 -22.78 11.00
CA LEU A 168 -19.33 -22.05 10.28
C LEU A 168 -18.50 -22.98 9.39
N SER A 169 -18.13 -24.16 9.86
CA SER A 169 -17.38 -25.15 9.05
C SER A 169 -18.17 -25.72 7.86
N ALA A 170 -19.49 -25.58 7.86
CA ALA A 170 -20.36 -26.01 6.78
C ALA A 170 -20.72 -24.88 5.80
N LEU A 171 -20.26 -23.66 6.05
CA LEU A 171 -20.34 -22.56 5.09
C LEU A 171 -19.22 -22.73 4.07
N ASP A 172 -19.54 -22.51 2.79
CA ASP A 172 -18.54 -22.45 1.73
C ASP A 172 -17.83 -21.09 1.80
N MET A 173 -16.81 -21.00 2.66
CA MET A 173 -16.04 -19.78 2.88
C MET A 173 -14.69 -19.86 2.15
N ASP A 174 -14.29 -18.74 1.55
CA ASP A 174 -12.94 -18.59 1.02
C ASP A 174 -11.89 -18.82 2.14
N PRO A 175 -10.84 -19.61 1.90
CA PRO A 175 -9.84 -19.94 2.91
C PRO A 175 -9.04 -18.73 3.44
N ALA A 176 -9.07 -17.59 2.75
CA ALA A 176 -8.46 -16.36 3.21
C ALA A 176 -9.34 -15.59 4.23
N VAL A 177 -10.62 -15.95 4.38
CA VAL A 177 -11.51 -15.35 5.39
C VAL A 177 -11.10 -15.82 6.78
N ARG A 178 -10.70 -14.87 7.62
CA ARG A 178 -10.39 -15.15 9.03
C ARG A 178 -11.69 -15.26 9.82
N THR A 179 -11.82 -16.37 10.54
CA THR A 179 -12.96 -16.63 11.43
C THR A 179 -12.51 -16.64 12.88
N GLU A 180 -13.19 -15.89 13.74
CA GLU A 180 -13.01 -15.94 15.19
C GLU A 180 -14.35 -16.23 15.87
N VAL A 181 -14.32 -17.06 16.91
CA VAL A 181 -15.49 -17.44 17.69
C VAL A 181 -15.12 -17.36 19.17
N GLN A 182 -15.97 -16.71 19.96
CA GLN A 182 -15.78 -16.58 21.40
C GLN A 182 -17.11 -16.74 22.12
N ALA A 183 -17.14 -17.59 23.15
CA ALA A 183 -18.28 -17.71 24.06
C ALA A 183 -18.07 -16.88 25.33
N GLU A 184 -19.11 -16.15 25.75
CA GLU A 184 -19.12 -15.33 26.97
C GLU A 184 -20.55 -15.20 27.50
N ASP A 185 -20.76 -15.37 28.81
CA ASP A 185 -22.05 -15.21 29.49
C ASP A 185 -23.24 -15.91 28.80
N GLY A 186 -23.00 -17.11 28.29
CA GLY A 186 -24.02 -17.90 27.60
C GLY A 186 -24.40 -17.42 26.20
N ARG A 187 -23.62 -16.47 25.66
CA ARG A 187 -23.67 -15.99 24.28
C ARG A 187 -22.43 -16.47 23.53
N VAL A 188 -22.51 -16.48 22.21
CA VAL A 188 -21.40 -16.76 21.30
C VAL A 188 -21.30 -15.61 20.29
N GLY A 189 -20.14 -14.95 20.26
CA GLY A 189 -19.78 -13.97 19.26
C GLY A 189 -19.01 -14.63 18.12
N VAL A 190 -19.24 -14.14 16.91
CA VAL A 190 -18.56 -14.57 15.68
C VAL A 190 -18.07 -13.35 14.93
N LEU A 191 -16.84 -13.42 14.43
CA LEU A 191 -16.27 -12.50 13.45
C LEU A 191 -15.89 -13.29 12.20
N LEU A 192 -16.39 -12.83 11.05
CA LEU A 192 -15.83 -13.16 9.73
C LEU A 192 -15.12 -11.91 9.21
N LEU A 193 -13.86 -12.04 8.81
CA LEU A 193 -13.02 -10.94 8.34
C LEU A 193 -12.37 -11.32 7.03
N ALA A 194 -12.69 -10.60 5.95
CA ALA A 194 -12.00 -10.76 4.68
C ALA A 194 -10.61 -10.11 4.74
N PRO A 195 -9.64 -10.57 3.93
CA PRO A 195 -8.38 -9.86 3.72
C PRO A 195 -8.64 -8.43 3.26
N GLY A 196 -7.95 -7.46 3.88
CA GLY A 196 -8.03 -6.05 3.52
C GLY A 196 -6.68 -5.51 3.03
N ASP A 197 -6.73 -4.35 2.38
CA ASP A 197 -5.56 -3.58 1.92
C ASP A 197 -4.73 -2.95 3.06
N GLY A 198 -5.29 -2.92 4.28
CA GLY A 198 -4.65 -2.34 5.46
C GLY A 198 -4.82 -0.83 5.64
N PHE A 199 -5.52 -0.14 4.73
CA PHE A 199 -5.78 1.31 4.75
C PHE A 199 -7.27 1.65 4.73
N GLY A 200 -8.04 0.88 3.98
CA GLY A 200 -9.47 1.04 3.84
C GLY A 200 -10.27 0.50 5.03
N ALA A 201 -11.58 0.66 4.93
CA ALA A 201 -12.51 0.00 5.84
C ALA A 201 -12.41 -1.51 5.60
N GLN A 202 -12.15 -2.26 6.67
CA GLN A 202 -12.09 -3.72 6.63
C GLN A 202 -13.45 -4.28 6.22
N ASP A 203 -13.49 -5.35 5.43
CA ASP A 203 -14.74 -6.06 5.18
C ASP A 203 -14.95 -7.15 6.22
N CYS A 204 -16.00 -7.01 7.03
CA CYS A 204 -16.25 -7.88 8.15
C CYS A 204 -17.75 -8.03 8.45
N VAL A 205 -18.12 -9.24 8.89
CA VAL A 205 -19.46 -9.58 9.37
C VAL A 205 -19.34 -10.03 10.82
N LEU A 206 -20.17 -9.46 11.68
CA LEU A 206 -20.32 -9.90 13.05
C LEU A 206 -21.61 -10.68 13.22
N ALA A 207 -21.57 -11.64 14.14
CA ALA A 207 -22.79 -12.28 14.62
C ALA A 207 -22.75 -12.53 16.11
N ARG A 208 -23.93 -12.47 16.74
CA ARG A 208 -24.13 -12.80 18.14
C ARG A 208 -25.25 -13.82 18.23
N VAL A 209 -24.98 -14.94 18.87
CA VAL A 209 -25.96 -15.97 19.22
C VAL A 209 -26.16 -15.93 20.73
N GLY A 210 -27.38 -15.71 21.19
CA GLY A 210 -27.69 -15.64 22.61
C GLY A 210 -29.15 -15.98 22.91
N PRO A 211 -29.51 -16.07 24.19
CA PRO A 211 -30.87 -16.40 24.59
C PRO A 211 -31.87 -15.34 24.09
N GLY A 212 -32.90 -15.78 23.37
CA GLY A 212 -33.93 -14.92 22.79
C GLY A 212 -33.51 -14.14 21.54
N GLU A 213 -32.22 -14.11 21.21
CA GLU A 213 -31.71 -13.23 20.16
C GLU A 213 -30.56 -13.86 19.36
N THR A 214 -30.64 -13.76 18.03
CA THR A 214 -29.51 -14.07 17.16
C THR A 214 -29.42 -13.04 16.05
N GLU A 215 -28.35 -12.27 16.09
CA GLU A 215 -28.11 -11.12 15.22
C GLU A 215 -26.90 -11.37 14.34
N VAL A 216 -26.98 -10.85 13.12
CA VAL A 216 -25.86 -10.78 12.17
C VAL A 216 -25.87 -9.38 11.60
N TRP A 217 -24.72 -8.71 11.54
CA TRP A 217 -24.63 -7.36 11.00
C TRP A 217 -23.24 -7.05 10.45
N VAL A 218 -23.18 -6.01 9.61
CA VAL A 218 -21.94 -5.41 9.15
C VAL A 218 -21.78 -4.08 9.89
N PRO A 219 -20.68 -3.86 10.64
CA PRO A 219 -20.47 -2.58 11.31
C PRO A 219 -20.44 -1.40 10.32
N PRO A 220 -20.85 -0.19 10.75
CA PRO A 220 -20.71 1.03 9.95
C PRO A 220 -19.27 1.23 9.46
N ARG A 221 -19.11 1.81 8.25
CA ARG A 221 -17.80 2.00 7.61
C ARG A 221 -16.75 2.62 8.55
N VAL A 222 -17.13 3.62 9.34
CA VAL A 222 -16.23 4.31 10.28
C VAL A 222 -15.65 3.33 11.31
N GLN A 223 -16.47 2.45 11.88
CA GLN A 223 -16.01 1.46 12.86
C GLN A 223 -15.17 0.33 12.23
N ARG A 224 -15.23 0.15 10.90
CA ARG A 224 -14.45 -0.86 10.18
C ARG A 224 -13.05 -0.36 9.78
N MET A 225 -12.75 0.92 9.99
CA MET A 225 -11.40 1.45 9.77
C MET A 225 -10.39 0.72 10.68
N ARG A 226 -9.16 0.57 10.19
CA ARG A 226 -8.11 -0.08 10.98
C ARG A 226 -7.81 0.75 12.24
N GLY A 227 -7.70 0.07 13.38
CA GLY A 227 -7.52 0.69 14.70
C GLY A 227 -8.82 0.94 15.45
N GLU A 228 -9.96 0.88 14.75
CA GLU A 228 -11.28 0.93 15.36
C GLU A 228 -11.72 -0.47 15.83
N ALA A 229 -12.57 -0.53 16.85
CA ALA A 229 -13.00 -1.78 17.47
C ALA A 229 -14.06 -2.57 16.66
N GLY A 230 -14.49 -2.08 15.50
CA GLY A 230 -15.68 -2.59 14.81
C GLY A 230 -15.54 -4.01 14.27
N CYS A 231 -14.38 -4.40 13.75
CA CYS A 231 -14.14 -5.75 13.22
C CYS A 231 -13.42 -6.65 14.24
N THR A 232 -14.05 -6.85 15.40
CA THR A 232 -13.53 -7.72 16.46
C THR A 232 -14.61 -8.66 17.00
N VAL A 233 -14.23 -9.86 17.43
CA VAL A 233 -15.18 -10.78 18.10
C VAL A 233 -15.71 -10.20 19.42
N SER A 234 -14.93 -9.34 20.08
CA SER A 234 -15.38 -8.59 21.26
C SER A 234 -16.53 -7.64 20.92
N ASN A 235 -16.50 -6.95 19.78
CA ASN A 235 -17.62 -6.11 19.32
C ASN A 235 -18.86 -6.93 18.94
N ALA A 236 -18.70 -8.22 18.62
CA ALA A 236 -19.85 -9.11 18.43
C ALA A 236 -20.55 -9.42 19.77
N LEU A 237 -19.79 -9.58 20.85
CA LEU A 237 -20.34 -9.82 22.19
C LEU A 237 -20.83 -8.53 22.87
N HIS A 238 -20.11 -7.43 22.65
CA HIS A 238 -20.29 -6.12 23.25
C HIS A 238 -20.31 -5.03 22.18
N PRO A 239 -21.43 -4.85 21.44
CA PRO A 239 -21.48 -3.92 20.32
C PRO A 239 -21.22 -2.47 20.74
N ALA A 240 -20.31 -1.81 20.03
CA ALA A 240 -20.07 -0.39 20.16
C ALA A 240 -21.32 0.40 19.72
N PRO A 241 -21.65 1.51 20.40
CA PRO A 241 -22.76 2.36 20.00
C PRO A 241 -22.54 2.90 18.58
N LEU A 242 -23.65 3.09 17.85
CA LEU A 242 -23.59 3.63 16.49
C LEU A 242 -22.96 5.05 16.51
N PRO A 243 -22.09 5.38 15.55
CA PRO A 243 -21.53 6.72 15.44
C PRO A 243 -22.64 7.74 15.17
N HIS A 244 -22.55 8.91 15.81
CA HIS A 244 -23.47 10.05 15.66
C HIS A 244 -23.08 10.96 14.51
#